data_AF-A0A7V9EYD6-F1
#
_entry.id   AF-A0A7V9EYD6-F1
#
_cell.length_a   1.000
_cell.length_b   1.000
_cell.length_c   1.000
_cell.angle_alpha   90.00
_cell.angle_beta   90.00
_cell.angle_gamma   90.00
#
_symmetry.space_group_name_H-M   'P 1'
#
loop_
_entity.id
_entity.type
_entity.pdbx_description
1 polymer ?
#
loop_
_entity_poly.entity_id
_entity_poly.type
_entity_poly.pdbx_seq_one_letter_code
_entity_poly.pdbx_strand_id
1 'polypeptide(L)'
;MRRISRGATLGLVVALMAVMAPSTPATGATGDAVGTITEYPFPTPGGSSSVAPGPDGNMWFTKGNANQIGHLDPATGTITELDIPTPGSFP
;
A
#
# COMPACT_ATOMS: atom_id res chain seq x y z
N MET A 1 -9.39 37.76 14.14
CA MET A 1 -10.06 36.72 13.33
C MET A 1 -9.13 35.52 13.22
N ARG A 2 -9.55 34.31 13.62
CA ARG A 2 -8.79 33.06 13.43
C ARG A 2 -9.79 31.94 13.13
N ARG A 3 -9.81 31.42 11.90
CA ARG A 3 -10.58 30.21 11.53
C ARG A 3 -9.58 29.08 11.35
N ILE A 4 -9.50 28.19 12.34
CA ILE A 4 -8.80 26.90 12.22
C ILE A 4 -9.84 25.90 11.70
N SER A 5 -9.69 25.47 10.46
CA SER A 5 -10.65 24.58 9.80
C SER A 5 -10.15 23.13 9.85
N ARG A 6 -10.63 22.41 10.88
CA ARG A 6 -10.92 20.97 10.98
C ARG A 6 -10.10 20.01 10.09
N GLY A 7 -9.32 19.15 10.74
CA GLY A 7 -8.66 18.00 10.09
C GLY A 7 -9.65 16.92 9.63
N ALA A 8 -9.24 16.15 8.64
CA ALA A 8 -9.94 14.97 8.14
C ALA A 8 -9.19 13.71 8.54
N THR A 9 -9.80 12.89 9.39
CA THR A 9 -9.30 11.55 9.72
C THR A 9 -9.79 10.58 8.65
N LEU A 10 -8.88 9.98 7.89
CA LEU A 10 -9.10 8.69 7.23
C LEU A 10 -7.89 7.81 7.49
N GLY A 11 -8.03 6.88 8.43
CA GLY A 11 -7.10 5.77 8.60
C GLY A 11 -7.62 4.53 7.86
N LEU A 12 -6.71 3.71 7.34
CA LEU A 12 -7.01 2.34 6.93
C LEU A 12 -5.77 1.48 7.16
N VAL A 13 -5.91 0.41 7.92
CA VAL A 13 -4.82 -0.47 8.39
C VAL A 13 -4.99 -1.87 7.80
N VAL A 14 -4.01 -2.36 7.04
CA VAL A 14 -3.93 -3.76 6.54
C VAL A 14 -2.45 -4.16 6.37
N ALA A 15 -2.08 -5.42 6.63
CA ALA A 15 -0.68 -5.90 6.64
C ALA A 15 -0.47 -7.27 5.95
N LEU A 16 0.64 -7.40 5.19
CA LEU A 16 1.25 -8.61 4.56
C LEU A 16 2.53 -8.15 3.82
N MET A 17 3.60 -8.89 3.48
CA MET A 17 4.42 -10.03 3.99
C MET A 17 5.69 -10.05 3.09
N ALA A 18 6.90 -10.51 3.42
CA ALA A 18 7.54 -11.08 4.62
C ALA A 18 9.09 -10.84 4.53
N VAL A 19 9.91 -11.44 5.40
CA VAL A 19 11.39 -11.40 5.34
C VAL A 19 12.01 -12.80 5.40
N MET A 20 13.08 -13.04 4.64
CA MET A 20 13.84 -14.30 4.68
C MET A 20 15.00 -14.23 5.69
N ALA A 21 15.02 -15.19 6.63
CA ALA A 21 16.05 -15.36 7.66
C ALA A 21 16.40 -16.87 7.77
N PRO A 22 17.62 -17.25 8.20
CA PRO A 22 18.07 -18.64 8.15
C PRO A 22 17.31 -19.55 9.12
N SER A 23 16.89 -20.71 8.63
CA SER A 23 16.09 -21.67 9.37
C SER A 23 16.91 -22.44 10.43
N THR A 24 16.60 -22.21 11.69
CA THR A 24 16.96 -23.11 12.80
C THR A 24 15.66 -23.62 13.43
N PRO A 25 15.39 -24.94 13.50
CA PRO A 25 14.12 -25.45 13.98
C PRO A 25 14.04 -25.40 15.51
N ALA A 26 13.43 -24.34 16.05
CA ALA A 26 13.06 -24.26 17.45
C ALA A 26 11.58 -24.64 17.63
N THR A 27 11.34 -25.85 18.11
CA THR A 27 10.01 -26.33 18.50
C THR A 27 9.41 -25.45 19.59
N GLY A 28 8.27 -24.82 19.30
CA GLY A 28 7.44 -24.15 20.31
C GLY A 28 7.80 -22.68 20.58
N ALA A 29 7.27 -21.77 19.76
CA ALA A 29 7.19 -20.35 20.09
C ALA A 29 5.89 -19.75 19.56
N THR A 30 4.85 -19.68 20.40
CA THR A 30 3.78 -18.69 20.25
C THR A 30 4.33 -17.34 20.70
N GLY A 31 5.25 -16.78 19.91
CA GLY A 31 5.84 -15.48 20.14
C GLY A 31 5.19 -14.45 19.24
N ASP A 32 4.76 -13.33 19.84
CA ASP A 32 4.25 -12.17 19.10
C ASP A 32 5.37 -11.58 18.25
N ALA A 33 5.44 -11.99 16.98
CA ALA A 33 6.38 -11.45 16.01
C ALA A 33 5.96 -10.02 15.64
N VAL A 34 6.46 -9.04 16.40
CA VAL A 34 6.21 -7.62 16.16
C VAL A 34 6.95 -7.18 14.89
N GLY A 35 6.25 -7.20 13.76
CA GLY A 35 6.72 -6.64 12.50
C GLY A 35 6.62 -5.11 12.48
N THR A 36 7.53 -4.46 11.77
CA THR A 36 7.44 -3.03 11.46
C THR A 36 6.43 -2.81 10.34
N ILE A 37 5.52 -1.84 10.51
CA ILE A 37 4.61 -1.38 9.46
C ILE A 37 5.17 -0.07 8.88
N THR A 38 5.17 0.05 7.56
CA THR A 38 5.47 1.29 6.83
C THR A 38 4.27 1.67 6.00
N GLU A 39 3.77 2.90 6.17
CA GLU A 39 2.64 3.43 5.42
C GLU A 39 3.13 4.41 4.33
N TYR A 40 2.56 4.31 3.13
CA TYR A 40 2.89 5.19 2.00
C TYR A 40 1.62 5.95 1.57
N PRO A 41 1.52 7.26 1.81
CA PRO A 41 0.34 8.03 1.43
C PRO A 41 0.27 8.22 -0.09
N PHE A 42 -0.91 8.02 -0.68
CA PHE A 42 -1.10 8.24 -2.11
C PHE A 42 -0.85 9.70 -2.51
N PRO A 43 -0.21 9.97 -3.68
CA PRO A 43 -0.06 11.32 -4.22
C PRO A 43 -1.41 12.01 -4.50
N THR A 44 -2.45 11.23 -4.85
CA THR A 44 -3.80 11.76 -5.10
C THR A 44 -4.88 11.01 -4.31
N PRO A 45 -5.99 11.68 -3.93
CA PRO A 45 -7.11 11.02 -3.26
C PRO A 45 -7.77 9.91 -4.11
N GLY A 46 -8.49 9.00 -3.46
CA GLY A 46 -9.32 7.98 -4.11
C GLY A 46 -9.16 6.57 -3.54
N GLY A 47 -8.01 6.29 -2.91
CA GLY A 47 -7.66 4.98 -2.36
C GLY A 47 -7.43 3.91 -3.44
N SER A 48 -6.88 2.77 -3.03
CA SER A 48 -6.72 1.59 -3.89
C SER A 48 -7.86 0.59 -3.67
N SER A 49 -8.28 -0.09 -4.74
CA SER A 49 -9.28 -1.15 -4.74
C SER A 49 -8.67 -2.55 -4.56
N SER A 50 -7.43 -2.75 -4.99
CA SER A 50 -6.68 -4.02 -4.87
C SER A 50 -5.18 -3.75 -4.99
N VAL A 51 -4.35 -4.64 -4.44
CA VAL A 51 -2.88 -4.57 -4.49
C VAL A 51 -2.27 -5.98 -4.61
N ALA A 52 -1.17 -6.12 -5.37
CA ALA A 52 -0.42 -7.36 -5.55
C ALA A 52 1.08 -7.08 -5.79
N PRO A 53 1.99 -7.97 -5.36
CA PRO A 53 3.41 -7.87 -5.72
C PRO A 53 3.63 -8.18 -7.21
N GLY A 54 4.45 -7.37 -7.87
CA GLY A 54 4.91 -7.59 -9.24
C GLY A 54 6.25 -8.36 -9.30
N PRO A 55 6.56 -9.01 -10.43
CA PRO A 55 7.84 -9.69 -10.65
C PRO A 55 9.03 -8.70 -10.79
N ASP A 56 8.74 -7.41 -10.91
CA ASP A 56 9.68 -6.29 -10.93
C ASP A 56 10.08 -5.81 -9.52
N GLY A 57 9.49 -6.39 -8.46
CA GLY A 57 9.73 -5.99 -7.07
C GLY A 57 8.86 -4.82 -6.58
N ASN A 58 8.03 -4.24 -7.45
CA ASN A 58 7.08 -3.19 -7.08
C ASN A 58 5.77 -3.80 -6.55
N MET A 59 5.05 -3.04 -5.72
CA MET A 59 3.68 -3.36 -5.33
C MET A 59 2.71 -2.64 -6.28
N TRP A 60 2.02 -3.40 -7.13
CA TRP A 60 1.07 -2.90 -8.11
C TRP A 60 -0.33 -2.80 -7.51
N PHE A 61 -1.07 -1.73 -7.82
CA PHE A 61 -2.41 -1.49 -7.29
C PHE A 61 -3.35 -0.87 -8.33
N THR A 62 -4.65 -1.07 -8.13
CA THR A 62 -5.72 -0.46 -8.94
C THR A 62 -6.45 0.61 -8.16
N LYS A 63 -6.86 1.71 -8.81
CA LYS A 63 -7.71 2.77 -8.25
C LYS A 63 -8.95 2.93 -9.11
N GLY A 64 -9.93 2.04 -8.97
CA GLY A 64 -11.12 2.00 -9.84
C GLY A 64 -11.87 3.34 -9.88
N ASN A 65 -12.08 3.96 -8.72
CA ASN A 65 -12.73 5.28 -8.60
C ASN A 65 -11.99 6.43 -9.30
N ALA A 66 -10.68 6.26 -9.56
CA ALA A 66 -9.84 7.25 -10.23
C ALA A 66 -9.53 6.88 -11.69
N ASN A 67 -10.00 5.72 -12.17
CA ASN A 67 -9.66 5.18 -13.49
C ASN A 67 -8.14 5.06 -13.71
N GLN A 68 -7.42 4.57 -12.70
CA GLN A 68 -5.96 4.51 -12.66
C GLN A 68 -5.43 3.13 -12.25
N ILE A 69 -4.24 2.82 -12.75
CA ILE A 69 -3.34 1.78 -12.22
C ILE A 69 -2.10 2.47 -11.66
N GLY A 70 -1.49 1.93 -10.61
CA GLY A 70 -0.24 2.46 -10.09
C GLY A 70 0.67 1.39 -9.53
N HIS A 71 1.90 1.79 -9.21
CA HIS A 71 2.87 0.95 -8.52
C HIS A 71 3.62 1.75 -7.46
N LEU A 72 4.02 1.04 -6.41
CA LEU A 72 4.88 1.51 -5.32
C LEU A 72 6.20 0.74 -5.37
N ASP A 73 7.32 1.45 -5.42
CA ASP A 73 8.63 0.88 -5.11
C ASP A 73 8.80 0.81 -3.58
N PRO A 74 8.85 -0.39 -2.97
CA PRO A 74 8.95 -0.53 -1.52
C PRO A 74 10.33 -0.13 -0.96
N ALA A 75 11.39 -0.11 -1.80
CA ALA A 75 12.73 0.26 -1.37
C ALA A 75 12.93 1.78 -1.28
N THR A 76 12.29 2.57 -2.16
CA THR A 76 12.36 4.04 -2.12
C THR A 76 11.11 4.71 -1.56
N GLY A 77 9.97 4.02 -1.52
CA GLY A 77 8.67 4.61 -1.21
C GLY A 77 8.03 5.41 -2.35
N THR A 78 8.59 5.33 -3.56
CA THR A 78 8.10 6.09 -4.72
C THR A 78 6.81 5.48 -5.25
N ILE A 79 5.75 6.29 -5.37
CA ILE A 79 4.48 5.90 -5.98
C ILE A 79 4.34 6.56 -7.36
N THR A 80 4.05 5.75 -8.37
CA THR A 80 3.65 6.20 -9.72
C THR A 80 2.20 5.85 -9.97
N GLU A 81 1.40 6.82 -10.44
CA GLU A 81 0.00 6.62 -10.84
C GLU A 81 -0.12 6.88 -12.35
N LEU A 82 -0.86 6.01 -13.05
CA LEU A 82 -1.03 6.01 -14.51
C LEU A 82 -2.51 5.95 -14.86
N ASP A 83 -2.98 6.89 -15.69
CA ASP A 83 -4.36 6.94 -16.16
C ASP A 83 -4.65 5.79 -17.16
N ILE A 84 -5.79 5.13 -16.99
CA ILE A 84 -6.25 4.08 -17.91
C ILE A 84 -6.90 4.77 -19.13
N PRO A 85 -6.48 4.49 -20.38
CA PRO A 85 -7.01 5.19 -21.56
C PRO A 85 -8.53 5.05 -21.79
N THR A 86 -9.13 3.98 -21.27
CA THR A 86 -10.57 3.72 -21.34
C THR A 86 -11.25 4.25 -20.08
N PRO A 87 -12.10 5.29 -20.14
CA PRO A 87 -12.71 5.89 -18.95
C PRO A 87 -13.71 4.95 -18.24
N GLY A 88 -13.74 5.00 -16.91
CA GLY A 88 -14.65 4.20 -16.09
C GLY A 88 -14.32 2.71 -16.04
N SER A 89 -13.08 2.32 -16.35
CA SER A 89 -12.64 0.93 -16.30
C SER A 89 -12.43 0.47 -14.86
N PHE A 90 -12.99 -0.69 -14.54
CA PHE A 90 -12.74 -1.42 -13.29
C PHE A 90 -12.06 -2.77 -13.62
N PRO A 91 -11.21 -3.30 -12.72
CA PRO A 91 -10.68 -4.65 -12.82
C PRO A 91 -11.77 -5.72 -12.64
#